data_AF-A0A5U7FAQ0-F1
#
_entry.id   AF-A0A5U7FAQ0-F1
#
_cell.length_a   1.000
_cell.length_b   1.000
_cell.length_c   1.000
_cell.angle_alpha   90.00
_cell.angle_beta   90.00
_cell.angle_gamma   90.00
#
_symmetry.space_group_name_H-M   'P 1'
#
loop_
_entity.id
_entity.type
_entity.pdbx_description
1 polymer ?
#
loop_
_entity_poly.entity_id
_entity_poly.type
_entity_poly.pdbx_seq_one_letter_code
_entity_poly.pdbx_strand_id
1 'polypeptide(L)'
;VPRDVEPEVGKLANAYLYSVDDLQSIISHNLAQRQAAAVEAETIVEQEASEFMAWLRAQGASETIREYRSQSEQIRDELTTKALSALQQGGDAQAILQDLAWKLTNRLIHAPTKSLQQAARDGDDERLNILRDSLGLE
;
A
#
# COMPACT_ATOMS: atom_id res chain seq x y z
N VAL A 1 -45.34 -30.74 13.87
CA VAL A 1 -44.82 -32.12 13.62
C VAL A 1 -45.54 -33.05 14.59
N PRO A 2 -46.13 -34.18 14.15
CA PRO A 2 -46.76 -35.14 15.06
C PRO A 2 -45.72 -35.69 16.04
N ARG A 3 -46.09 -35.93 17.30
CA ARG A 3 -45.16 -36.48 18.30
C ARG A 3 -45.11 -38.00 18.17
N ASP A 4 -43.90 -38.55 18.12
CA ASP A 4 -43.66 -40.00 18.09
C ASP A 4 -43.65 -40.62 19.51
N VAL A 5 -43.60 -39.78 20.55
CA VAL A 5 -43.55 -40.20 21.96
C VAL A 5 -44.71 -39.57 22.73
N GLU A 6 -45.41 -40.39 23.52
CA GLU A 6 -46.55 -39.94 24.33
C GLU A 6 -46.11 -38.94 25.43
N PRO A 7 -46.86 -37.85 25.66
CA PRO A 7 -46.51 -36.85 26.68
C PRO A 7 -46.41 -37.40 28.11
N GLU A 8 -47.13 -38.49 28.39
CA GLU A 8 -47.17 -39.11 29.72
C GLU A 8 -45.83 -39.72 30.14
N VAL A 9 -44.94 -40.01 29.18
CA VAL A 9 -43.58 -40.53 29.44
C VAL A 9 -42.76 -39.55 30.29
N GLY A 10 -42.99 -38.24 30.17
CA GLY A 10 -42.32 -37.23 31.00
C GLY A 10 -42.71 -37.22 32.48
N LYS A 11 -43.74 -37.99 32.89
CA LYS A 11 -44.16 -38.14 34.29
C LYS A 11 -43.46 -39.31 35.01
N LEU A 12 -42.75 -40.16 34.27
CA LEU A 12 -42.04 -41.30 34.83
C LEU A 12 -40.76 -40.84 35.55
N ALA A 13 -40.48 -41.44 36.71
CA ALA A 13 -39.23 -41.17 37.43
C ALA A 13 -38.03 -41.57 36.54
N ASN A 14 -37.05 -40.68 36.43
CA ASN A 14 -35.84 -40.80 35.58
C ASN A 14 -36.07 -40.81 34.06
N ALA A 15 -37.23 -40.36 33.56
CA ALA A 15 -37.43 -40.11 32.13
C ALA A 15 -37.52 -38.61 31.84
N TYR A 16 -36.79 -38.14 30.83
CA TYR A 16 -36.81 -36.74 30.38
C TYR A 16 -37.25 -36.68 28.93
N LEU A 17 -38.37 -35.99 28.68
CA LEU A 17 -38.93 -35.80 27.34
C LEU A 17 -38.55 -34.41 26.83
N TYR A 18 -37.81 -34.36 25.72
CA TYR A 18 -37.51 -33.13 24.99
C TYR A 18 -38.18 -33.19 23.63
N SER A 19 -38.83 -32.11 23.24
CA SER A 19 -39.50 -31.94 21.96
C SER A 19 -38.72 -31.00 21.03
N VAL A 20 -39.12 -30.95 19.76
CA VAL A 20 -38.55 -30.00 18.78
C VAL A 20 -38.72 -28.56 19.25
N ASP A 21 -39.80 -28.26 20.00
CA ASP A 21 -40.04 -26.94 20.57
C ASP A 21 -39.04 -26.60 21.68
N ASP A 22 -38.63 -27.60 22.49
CA ASP A 22 -37.60 -27.40 23.53
C ASP A 22 -36.22 -27.08 22.93
N LEU A 23 -35.94 -27.62 21.74
CA LEU A 23 -34.72 -27.33 20.98
C LEU A 23 -34.72 -25.92 20.35
N GLN A 24 -35.87 -25.29 20.13
CA GLN A 24 -35.92 -23.94 19.55
C GLN A 24 -35.19 -22.92 20.43
N SER A 25 -35.26 -23.05 21.75
CA SER A 25 -34.56 -22.19 22.70
C SER A 25 -33.03 -22.30 22.61
N ILE A 26 -32.53 -23.52 22.36
CA ILE A 26 -31.10 -23.81 22.19
C ILE A 26 -30.63 -23.30 20.82
N ILE A 27 -31.46 -23.46 19.79
CA ILE A 27 -31.16 -22.99 18.43
C ILE A 27 -31.10 -21.46 18.40
N SER A 28 -32.05 -20.76 19.05
CA SER A 28 -32.05 -19.29 19.11
C SER A 28 -30.85 -18.75 19.88
N HIS A 29 -30.46 -19.41 20.97
CA HIS A 29 -29.23 -19.08 21.71
C HIS A 29 -27.97 -19.26 20.85
N ASN A 30 -27.85 -20.40 20.15
CA ASN A 30 -26.73 -20.66 19.24
C ASN A 30 -26.69 -19.66 18.07
N LEU A 31 -27.84 -19.25 17.54
CA LEU A 31 -27.92 -18.24 16.48
C LEU A 31 -27.42 -16.88 16.98
N ALA A 32 -27.85 -16.46 18.18
CA ALA A 32 -27.38 -15.22 18.79
C ALA A 32 -25.87 -15.25 19.06
N GLN A 33 -25.34 -16.38 19.54
CA GLN A 33 -23.89 -16.55 19.71
C GLN A 33 -23.13 -16.49 18.39
N ARG A 34 -23.66 -17.12 17.32
CA ARG A 34 -23.07 -17.04 15.98
C ARG A 34 -23.09 -15.62 15.41
N GLN A 35 -24.17 -14.87 15.66
CA GLN A 35 -24.25 -13.47 15.25
C GLN A 35 -23.21 -12.62 15.99
N ALA A 36 -23.07 -12.79 17.30
CA ALA A 36 -22.05 -12.08 18.08
C ALA A 36 -20.62 -12.40 17.59
N ALA A 37 -20.32 -13.68 17.33
CA ALA A 37 -19.04 -14.11 16.79
C ALA A 37 -18.79 -13.59 15.37
N ALA A 38 -19.84 -13.46 14.55
CA ALA A 38 -19.72 -12.87 13.21
C ALA A 38 -19.35 -11.38 13.27
N VAL A 39 -19.95 -10.61 14.18
CA VAL A 39 -19.59 -9.19 14.38
C VAL A 39 -18.15 -9.03 14.84
N GLU A 40 -17.68 -9.90 15.74
CA GLU A 40 -16.28 -9.91 16.16
C GLU A 40 -15.34 -10.26 14.99
N ALA A 41 -15.70 -11.26 14.18
CA ALA A 41 -14.94 -11.62 13.00
C ALA A 41 -14.91 -10.50 11.95
N GLU A 42 -16.02 -9.79 11.72
CA GLU A 42 -16.09 -8.63 10.84
C GLU A 42 -15.13 -7.53 11.29
N THR A 43 -15.06 -7.27 12.60
CA THR A 43 -14.14 -6.28 13.17
C THR A 43 -12.68 -6.65 12.90
N ILE A 44 -12.32 -7.93 13.10
CA ILE A 44 -10.97 -8.43 12.82
C ILE A 44 -10.65 -8.27 11.33
N VAL A 45 -11.57 -8.68 10.45
CA VAL A 45 -11.40 -8.59 9.00
C VAL A 45 -11.21 -7.14 8.55
N GLU A 46 -11.98 -6.20 9.10
CA GLU A 46 -11.88 -4.78 8.77
C GLU A 46 -10.52 -4.20 9.20
N GLN A 47 -10.05 -4.55 10.40
CA GLN A 47 -8.73 -4.13 10.87
C GLN A 47 -7.60 -4.67 9.97
N GLU A 48 -7.58 -5.98 9.73
CA GLU A 48 -6.55 -6.64 8.91
C GLU A 48 -6.58 -6.14 7.46
N ALA A 49 -7.76 -5.88 6.90
CA ALA A 49 -7.89 -5.30 5.57
C ALA A 49 -7.30 -3.89 5.51
N SER A 50 -7.52 -3.07 6.55
CA SER A 50 -6.94 -1.72 6.65
C SER A 50 -5.41 -1.78 6.73
N GLU A 51 -4.87 -2.66 7.57
CA GLU A 51 -3.42 -2.89 7.72
C GLU A 51 -2.79 -3.38 6.41
N PHE A 52 -3.42 -4.34 5.74
CA PHE A 52 -2.98 -4.82 4.43
C PHE A 52 -2.96 -3.70 3.37
N MET A 53 -4.00 -2.87 3.32
CA MET A 53 -4.05 -1.75 2.38
C MET A 53 -2.99 -0.69 2.69
N ALA A 54 -2.67 -0.44 3.97
CA ALA A 54 -1.56 0.43 4.35
C ALA A 54 -0.21 -0.14 3.91
N TRP A 55 0.01 -1.44 4.11
CA TRP A 55 1.20 -2.14 3.65
C TRP A 55 1.34 -2.10 2.12
N LEU A 56 0.24 -2.31 1.38
CA LEU A 56 0.22 -2.26 -0.08
C LEU A 56 0.57 -0.86 -0.61
N ARG A 57 0.03 0.20 0.02
CA ARG A 57 0.40 1.60 -0.32
C ARG A 57 1.89 1.87 -0.06
N ALA A 58 2.45 1.32 1.02
CA ALA A 58 3.86 1.46 1.32
C ALA A 58 4.76 0.74 0.29
N GLN A 59 4.32 -0.39 -0.27
CA GLN A 59 5.03 -1.05 -1.36
C GLN A 59 5.07 -0.20 -2.65
N GLY A 60 3.96 0.45 -3.02
CA GLY A 60 3.91 1.29 -4.22
C GLY A 60 4.94 2.43 -4.19
N ALA A 61 5.14 3.04 -3.02
CA ALA A 61 6.18 4.07 -2.85
C ALA A 61 7.60 3.52 -3.08
N SER A 62 7.87 2.27 -2.67
CA SER A 62 9.17 1.63 -2.89
C SER A 62 9.46 1.37 -4.36
N GLU A 63 8.45 1.09 -5.18
CA GLU A 63 8.64 0.88 -6.61
C GLU A 63 8.96 2.18 -7.34
N THR A 64 8.19 3.24 -7.08
CA THR A 64 8.45 4.58 -7.65
C THR A 64 9.85 5.10 -7.26
N ILE A 65 10.27 4.92 -6.01
CA ILE A 65 11.62 5.31 -5.56
C ILE A 65 12.69 4.50 -6.31
N ARG A 66 12.49 3.19 -6.47
CA ARG A 66 13.42 2.32 -7.20
C ARG A 66 13.52 2.75 -8.65
N GLU A 67 12.40 3.01 -9.30
CA GLU A 67 12.35 3.48 -10.69
C GLU A 67 13.11 4.81 -10.85
N TYR A 68 12.81 5.80 -10.01
CA TYR A 68 13.49 7.10 -10.04
C TYR A 68 15.03 6.98 -9.89
N ARG A 69 15.49 6.14 -8.94
CA ARG A 69 16.91 5.87 -8.76
C ARG A 69 17.52 5.16 -9.96
N SER A 70 16.86 4.14 -10.49
CA SER A 70 17.32 3.39 -11.67
C SER A 70 17.47 4.30 -12.89
N GLN A 71 16.50 5.21 -13.14
CA GLN A 71 16.60 6.17 -14.23
C GLN A 71 17.80 7.12 -14.05
N SER A 72 18.03 7.60 -12.82
CA SER A 72 19.16 8.49 -12.50
C SER A 72 20.51 7.78 -12.68
N GLU A 73 20.61 6.51 -12.26
CA GLU A 73 21.80 5.69 -12.43
C GLU A 73 22.09 5.40 -13.91
N GLN A 74 21.06 5.10 -14.70
CA GLN A 74 21.20 4.89 -16.14
C GLN A 74 21.76 6.13 -16.85
N ILE A 75 21.29 7.33 -16.47
CA ILE A 75 21.83 8.60 -16.99
C ILE A 75 23.30 8.77 -16.63
N ARG A 76 23.66 8.50 -15.35
CA ARG A 76 25.05 8.55 -14.88
C ARG A 76 25.94 7.62 -15.70
N ASP A 77 25.53 6.37 -15.85
CA ASP A 77 26.34 5.33 -16.49
C ASP A 77 26.53 5.61 -17.99
N GLU A 78 25.49 6.10 -18.66
CA GLU A 78 25.56 6.53 -20.07
C GLU A 78 26.59 7.65 -20.27
N LEU A 79 26.51 8.71 -19.45
CA LEU A 79 27.40 9.86 -19.56
C LEU A 79 28.83 9.51 -19.14
N THR A 80 28.99 8.68 -18.11
CA THR A 80 30.30 8.22 -17.63
C THR A 80 30.99 7.38 -18.70
N THR A 81 30.27 6.47 -19.36
CA THR A 81 30.80 5.65 -20.46
C THR A 81 31.30 6.53 -21.61
N LYS A 82 30.54 7.56 -21.99
CA LYS A 82 30.95 8.53 -23.03
C LYS A 82 32.20 9.31 -22.62
N ALA A 83 32.26 9.78 -21.38
CA ALA A 83 33.41 10.51 -20.86
C ALA A 83 34.68 9.64 -20.84
N LEU A 84 34.57 8.39 -20.37
CA LEU A 84 35.67 7.43 -20.36
C LEU A 84 36.19 7.13 -21.77
N SER A 85 35.29 6.97 -22.75
CA SER A 85 35.68 6.76 -24.16
C SER A 85 36.43 7.99 -24.71
N ALA A 86 35.97 9.20 -24.41
CA ALA A 86 36.65 10.43 -24.84
C ALA A 86 38.04 10.58 -24.20
N LEU A 87 38.20 10.20 -22.93
CA LEU A 87 39.50 10.17 -22.25
C LEU A 87 40.46 9.17 -22.89
N GLN A 88 39.97 7.97 -23.22
CA GLN A 88 40.78 6.94 -23.90
C GLN A 88 41.23 7.36 -25.30
N GLN A 89 40.46 8.22 -25.96
CA GLN A 89 40.81 8.82 -27.26
C GLN A 89 41.79 9.99 -27.14
N GLY A 90 42.26 10.32 -25.93
CA GLY A 90 43.23 11.39 -25.68
C GLY A 90 42.62 12.80 -25.60
N GLY A 91 41.31 12.90 -25.36
CA GLY A 91 40.66 14.20 -25.15
C GLY A 91 41.12 14.88 -23.85
N ASP A 92 40.94 16.20 -23.77
CA ASP A 92 41.30 16.96 -22.58
C ASP A 92 40.45 16.55 -21.37
N ALA A 93 41.13 16.04 -20.33
CA ALA A 93 40.47 15.47 -19.17
C ALA A 93 39.64 16.51 -18.40
N GLN A 94 40.13 17.75 -18.31
CA GLN A 94 39.44 18.80 -17.59
C GLN A 94 38.13 19.19 -18.31
N ALA A 95 38.18 19.42 -19.61
CA ALA A 95 37.00 19.71 -20.41
C ALA A 95 35.97 18.56 -20.37
N ILE A 96 36.41 17.31 -20.48
CA ILE A 96 35.51 16.13 -20.45
C ILE A 96 34.81 16.01 -19.10
N LEU A 97 35.53 16.17 -17.99
CA LEU A 97 34.94 16.10 -16.66
C LEU A 97 33.94 17.24 -16.39
N GLN A 98 34.25 18.46 -16.86
CA GLN A 98 33.33 19.60 -16.76
C GLN A 98 32.06 19.36 -17.59
N ASP A 99 32.20 18.84 -18.81
CA ASP A 99 31.07 18.50 -19.67
C ASP A 99 30.19 17.38 -19.06
N LEU A 100 30.81 16.34 -18.52
CA LEU A 100 30.11 15.27 -17.78
C LEU A 100 29.30 15.85 -16.61
N ALA A 101 29.94 16.65 -15.75
CA ALA A 101 29.29 17.23 -14.58
C ALA A 101 28.12 18.13 -14.98
N TRP A 102 28.30 18.98 -16.00
CA TRP A 102 27.25 19.86 -16.51
C TRP A 102 26.08 19.07 -17.11
N LYS A 103 26.34 18.08 -17.98
CA LYS A 103 25.30 17.25 -18.60
C LYS A 103 24.54 16.41 -17.57
N LEU A 104 25.25 15.83 -16.61
CA LEU A 104 24.65 15.02 -15.56
C LEU A 104 23.71 15.88 -14.71
N THR A 105 24.20 17.01 -14.22
CA THR A 105 23.42 17.95 -13.41
C THR A 105 22.15 18.36 -14.16
N ASN A 106 22.29 18.82 -15.41
CA ASN A 106 21.14 19.26 -16.20
C ASN A 106 20.12 18.15 -16.48
N ARG A 107 20.55 16.93 -16.78
CA ARG A 107 19.63 15.81 -17.01
C ARG A 107 18.88 15.43 -15.73
N LEU A 108 19.54 15.44 -14.56
CA LEU A 108 18.91 15.10 -13.29
C LEU A 108 17.92 16.17 -12.81
N ILE A 109 18.22 17.45 -12.99
CA ILE A 109 17.35 18.54 -12.51
C ILE A 109 16.23 18.92 -13.50
N HIS A 110 16.29 18.47 -14.75
CA HIS A 110 15.35 18.89 -15.79
C HIS A 110 13.87 18.66 -15.41
N ALA A 111 13.53 17.44 -14.99
CA ALA A 111 12.15 17.09 -14.65
C ALA A 111 11.65 17.85 -13.41
N PRO A 112 12.38 17.89 -12.27
CA PRO A 112 12.00 18.73 -11.13
C PRO A 112 11.84 20.21 -11.47
N THR A 113 12.79 20.79 -12.22
CA THR A 113 12.71 22.20 -12.64
C THR A 113 11.46 22.46 -13.49
N LYS A 114 11.12 21.55 -14.41
CA LYS A 114 9.90 21.66 -15.22
C LYS A 114 8.64 21.59 -14.36
N SER A 115 8.59 20.70 -13.37
CA SER A 115 7.46 20.58 -12.44
C SER A 115 7.28 21.84 -11.59
N LEU A 116 8.37 22.41 -11.06
CA LEU A 116 8.34 23.68 -10.33
C LEU A 116 7.81 24.83 -11.20
N GLN A 117 8.33 24.95 -12.42
CA GLN A 117 7.88 25.97 -13.38
C GLN A 117 6.40 25.82 -13.72
N GLN A 118 5.91 24.58 -13.86
CA GLN A 118 4.51 24.32 -14.15
C GLN A 118 3.61 24.71 -12.98
N ALA A 119 3.94 24.29 -11.76
CA ALA A 119 3.17 24.67 -10.56
C ALA A 119 3.10 26.20 -10.38
N ALA A 120 4.22 26.89 -10.58
CA ALA A 120 4.26 28.35 -10.53
C ALA A 120 3.42 29.02 -11.63
N ARG A 121 3.38 28.46 -12.85
CA ARG A 121 2.54 28.96 -13.95
C ARG A 121 1.06 28.75 -13.69
N ASP A 122 0.71 27.64 -13.07
CA ASP A 122 -0.68 27.27 -12.76
C ASP A 122 -1.22 28.04 -11.55
N GLY A 123 -0.37 28.75 -10.81
CA GLY A 123 -0.74 29.46 -9.57
C GLY A 123 -1.08 28.52 -8.41
N ASP A 124 -0.54 27.29 -8.46
CA ASP A 124 -0.77 26.23 -7.47
C ASP A 124 0.31 26.28 -6.39
N ASP A 125 0.11 27.17 -5.41
CA ASP A 125 1.05 27.42 -4.32
C ASP A 125 1.23 26.19 -3.41
N GLU A 126 0.19 25.39 -3.21
CA GLU A 126 0.27 24.16 -2.42
C GLU A 126 1.21 23.15 -3.08
N ARG A 127 1.00 22.88 -4.37
CA ARG A 127 1.88 21.99 -5.13
C ARG A 127 3.30 22.52 -5.21
N LEU A 128 3.47 23.84 -5.35
CA LEU A 128 4.79 24.46 -5.39
C LEU A 128 5.54 24.23 -4.06
N ASN A 129 4.89 24.41 -2.92
CA ASN A 129 5.50 24.16 -1.60
C ASN A 129 5.88 22.69 -1.40
N ILE A 130 4.99 21.75 -1.75
CA ILE A 130 5.29 20.31 -1.68
C ILE A 130 6.53 19.97 -2.52
N LEU A 131 6.63 20.53 -3.73
CA LEU A 131 7.79 20.30 -4.60
C LEU A 131 9.07 20.91 -4.03
N ARG A 132 9.00 22.11 -3.42
CA ARG A 132 10.14 22.75 -2.74
C ARG A 132 10.66 21.89 -1.58
N ASP A 133 9.75 21.44 -0.72
CA ASP A 133 10.07 20.58 0.43
C ASP A 133 10.70 19.26 -0.05
N SER A 134 10.15 18.64 -1.09
CA SER A 134 10.68 17.38 -1.66
C SER A 134 12.09 17.51 -2.22
N LEU A 135 12.50 18.73 -2.60
CA LEU A 135 13.84 19.06 -3.11
C LEU A 135 14.78 19.61 -2.02
N GLY A 136 14.31 19.73 -0.78
CA GLY A 136 15.08 20.31 0.34
C GLY A 136 15.31 21.81 0.22
N LEU A 137 14.42 22.53 -0.46
CA LEU A 137 14.48 23.97 -0.62
C LEU A 137 13.52 24.62 0.40
N GLU A 138 14.08 25.20 1.48
CA GLU A 138 13.31 26.09 2.38
C GLU A 138 12.98 27.42 1.72
#